data_AF-A0A1Y0UW48-F1
#
_entry.id   AF-A0A1Y0UW48-F1
#
_cell.length_a   1.000
_cell.length_b   1.000
_cell.length_c   1.000
_cell.angle_alpha   90.00
_cell.angle_beta   90.00
_cell.angle_gamma   90.00
#
_symmetry.space_group_name_H-M   'P 1'
#
loop_
_entity.id
_entity.type
_entity.pdbx_description
1 polymer ?
#
loop_
_entity_poly.entity_id
_entity_poly.type
_entity_poly.pdbx_seq_one_letter_code
_entity_poly.pdbx_strand_id
1 'polypeptide(L)' 'MKRGNSMDDADVFRIVDRAINKAGSQSAFARKVGITRSALCKQHNAKTAKGYTNEVLLAAGIKRFQPPTEYYLMDEI' A
#
# COMPACT_ATOMS: atom_id res chain seq x y z
N MET A 1 13.09 18.96 -1.26
CA MET A 1 12.84 17.56 -1.64
C MET A 1 13.43 16.67 -0.55
N LYS A 2 12.62 15.99 0.27
CA LYS A 2 13.15 15.06 1.28
C LYS A 2 13.58 13.76 0.59
N ARG A 3 14.88 13.52 0.48
CA ARG A 3 15.46 12.22 0.11
C ARG A 3 15.48 11.34 1.36
N GLY A 4 14.31 10.82 1.75
CA GLY A 4 14.23 9.70 2.68
C GLY A 4 14.26 8.42 1.84
N ASN A 5 15.13 7.47 2.17
CA ASN A 5 15.21 6.16 1.49
C ASN A 5 14.02 5.25 1.82
N SER A 6 12.92 5.83 2.30
CA SER A 6 11.76 5.19 2.90
C SER A 6 10.52 5.82 2.31
N MET A 7 9.71 4.99 1.65
CA MET A 7 8.43 5.42 1.08
C MET A 7 7.48 5.81 2.21
N ASP A 8 7.00 7.05 2.22
CA ASP A 8 6.09 7.53 3.25
C ASP A 8 4.63 7.13 2.93
N ASP A 9 3.75 7.31 3.91
CA ASP A 9 2.32 6.98 3.77
C ASP A 9 1.65 7.76 2.63
N ALA A 10 2.13 8.99 2.36
CA ALA A 10 1.61 9.84 1.30
C ALA A 10 2.03 9.33 -0.09
N ASP A 11 3.25 8.83 -0.23
CA ASP A 11 3.76 8.22 -1.45
C ASP A 11 3.04 6.90 -1.75
N VAL A 12 2.82 6.07 -0.72
CA VAL A 12 1.98 4.86 -0.85
C VAL A 12 0.58 5.22 -1.31
N PHE A 13 -0.05 6.22 -0.69
CA PHE A 13 -1.37 6.70 -1.08
C PHE A 13 -1.39 7.15 -2.56
N ARG A 14 -0.41 7.97 -2.98
CA ARG A 14 -0.33 8.44 -4.38
C ARG A 14 -0.15 7.31 -5.39
N ILE A 15 0.63 6.28 -5.05
CA ILE A 15 0.84 5.13 -5.93
C ILE A 15 -0.45 4.32 -6.08
N VAL A 16 -1.15 4.06 -4.97
CA VAL A 16 -2.45 3.36 -5.00
C VAL A 16 -3.49 4.18 -5.76
N ASP A 17 -3.58 5.48 -5.52
CA ASP A 17 -4.50 6.37 -6.25
C ASP A 17 -4.22 6.38 -7.76
N ARG A 18 -2.94 6.44 -8.16
CA ARG A 18 -2.56 6.31 -9.57
C ARG A 18 -2.95 4.95 -10.15
N ALA A 19 -2.83 3.87 -9.39
CA ALA A 19 -3.24 2.53 -9.82
C ALA A 19 -4.76 2.42 -9.98
N ILE A 20 -5.53 3.04 -9.08
CA ILE A 20 -6.99 3.15 -9.16
C ILE A 20 -7.40 3.94 -10.42
N ASN A 21 -6.77 5.10 -10.65
CA ASN A 21 -7.03 5.93 -11.82
C ASN A 21 -6.69 5.20 -13.13
N LYS A 22 -5.58 4.44 -13.17
CA LYS A 22 -5.21 3.60 -14.31
C LYS A 22 -6.21 2.47 -14.57
N ALA A 23 -6.85 1.94 -13.52
CA ALA A 23 -7.92 0.95 -13.66
C ALA A 23 -9.27 1.59 -14.09
N GLY A 24 -9.37 2.91 -14.15
CA GLY A 24 -10.56 3.66 -14.57
C GLY A 24 -11.60 3.87 -13.47
N SER A 25 -11.60 3.05 -12.41
CA SER A 25 -12.43 3.28 -11.22
C SER A 25 -11.95 2.47 -10.02
N GLN A 26 -12.34 2.91 -8.82
CA GLN A 26 -12.16 2.13 -7.59
C GLN A 26 -12.83 0.75 -7.67
N SER A 27 -14.00 0.64 -8.31
CA SER A 27 -14.70 -0.64 -8.47
C SER A 27 -13.94 -1.60 -9.39
N ALA A 28 -13.37 -1.10 -10.48
CA ALA A 28 -12.57 -1.91 -11.40
C ALA A 28 -11.27 -2.38 -10.75
N PHE A 29 -10.61 -1.49 -9.99
CA PHE A 29 -9.42 -1.85 -9.22
C PHE A 29 -9.76 -2.88 -8.14
N ALA A 30 -10.82 -2.67 -7.35
CA ALA A 30 -11.25 -3.61 -6.31
C ALA A 30 -11.54 -5.01 -6.89
N ARG A 31 -12.21 -5.10 -8.06
CA ARG A 31 -12.43 -6.37 -8.77
C ARG A 31 -11.12 -7.05 -9.19
N LYS A 32 -10.13 -6.28 -9.66
CA LYS A 32 -8.80 -6.81 -10.02
C LYS A 32 -8.06 -7.38 -8.81
N VAL A 33 -8.22 -6.76 -7.64
CA VAL A 33 -7.62 -7.22 -6.37
C VAL A 33 -8.41 -8.38 -5.74
N GLY A 34 -9.70 -8.51 -6.06
CA GLY A 34 -10.58 -9.52 -5.45
C GLY A 34 -11.24 -9.06 -4.15
N ILE A 35 -11.29 -7.75 -3.89
CA ILE A 35 -11.95 -7.18 -2.69
C ILE A 35 -13.19 -6.38 -3.07
N THR A 36 -14.04 -6.08 -2.08
CA THR A 36 -15.20 -5.22 -2.30
C THR A 36 -14.77 -3.76 -2.44
N ARG A 37 -15.53 -2.97 -3.24
CA ARG A 37 -15.32 -1.53 -3.36
C ARG A 37 -15.37 -0.82 -2.00
N SER A 38 -16.28 -1.23 -1.11
CA SER A 38 -16.43 -0.66 0.23
C SER A 38 -15.18 -0.90 1.07
N ALA A 39 -14.61 -2.11 1.03
CA ALA A 39 -13.35 -2.42 1.70
C ALA A 39 -12.22 -1.54 1.15
N LEU A 40 -12.07 -1.44 -0.17
CA LEU A 40 -11.07 -0.56 -0.79
C LEU A 40 -11.25 0.91 -0.37
N CYS A 41 -12.48 1.41 -0.36
CA CYS A 41 -12.79 2.78 0.04
C CYS A 41 -12.38 3.06 1.50
N LYS A 42 -12.69 2.12 2.41
CA LYS A 42 -12.27 2.22 3.82
C LYS A 42 -10.75 2.26 3.96
N GLN A 43 -10.04 1.39 3.23
CA GLN A 43 -8.57 1.36 3.22
C GLN A 43 -8.00 2.67 2.63
N HIS A 44 -8.56 3.15 1.54
CA HIS A 44 -8.13 4.37 0.87
C HIS A 44 -8.32 5.63 1.74
N ASN A 45 -9.43 5.70 2.47
CA ASN A 45 -9.73 6.81 3.36
C ASN A 45 -8.88 6.81 4.64
N ALA A 46 -8.23 5.68 4.99
CA ALA A 46 -7.34 5.61 6.14
C ALA A 46 -6.03 6.41 5.94
N LYS A 47 -5.72 6.82 4.69
CA LYS A 47 -4.56 7.67 4.31
C LYS A 47 -3.21 7.23 4.91
N THR A 48 -3.06 5.95 5.22
CA THR A 48 -1.86 5.36 5.84
C THR A 48 -1.48 4.08 5.10
N ALA A 49 -0.18 3.80 4.97
CA ALA A 49 0.30 2.58 4.29
C ALA A 49 -0.04 1.30 5.06
N LYS A 50 -0.28 1.40 6.36
CA LYS A 50 -0.80 0.30 7.19
C LYS A 50 -2.30 0.05 6.97
N GLY A 51 -3.01 1.01 6.38
CA GLY A 51 -4.44 0.88 6.07
C GLY A 51 -4.73 0.03 4.84
N TYR A 52 -3.75 -0.20 3.96
CA TYR A 52 -3.91 -1.05 2.78
C TYR A 52 -3.51 -2.50 3.06
N THR A 53 -4.30 -3.45 2.54
CA THR A 53 -3.89 -4.85 2.56
C THR A 53 -2.73 -5.12 1.61
N ASN A 54 -1.97 -6.18 1.87
CA ASN A 54 -0.87 -6.57 1.00
C ASN A 54 -1.32 -6.84 -0.44
N GLU A 55 -2.54 -7.35 -0.67
CA GLU A 55 -3.03 -7.54 -2.05
C GLU A 55 -3.21 -6.22 -2.80
N VAL A 56 -3.72 -5.19 -2.12
CA VAL A 56 -3.89 -3.84 -2.70
C VAL A 56 -2.54 -3.23 -3.03
N LEU A 57 -1.57 -3.34 -2.13
CA LEU A 57 -0.21 -2.84 -2.35
C LEU A 57 0.46 -3.57 -3.52
N LEU A 58 0.40 -4.90 -3.56
CA LEU A 58 0.95 -5.70 -4.65
C LEU A 58 0.29 -5.37 -6.00
N ALA A 59 -1.03 -5.23 -6.04
CA ALA A 59 -1.76 -4.89 -7.25
C ALA A 59 -1.47 -3.45 -7.74
N ALA A 60 -1.12 -2.55 -6.84
CA ALA A 60 -0.61 -1.21 -7.14
C ALA A 60 0.87 -1.21 -7.57
N GLY A 61 1.56 -2.35 -7.51
CA GLY A 61 2.97 -2.48 -7.86
C GLY A 61 3.93 -2.19 -6.70
N ILE A 62 3.42 -2.02 -5.48
CA ILE A 62 4.21 -1.81 -4.28
C ILE A 62 4.62 -3.17 -3.73
N LYS A 63 5.87 -3.56 -3.97
CA LYS A 63 6.49 -4.70 -3.28
C LYS A 63 7.04 -4.19 -1.95
N ARG A 64 6.31 -4.41 -0.87
CA ARG A 64 6.86 -4.25 0.48
C ARG A 64 7.93 -5.33 0.69
N PHE A 65 9.20 -4.95 0.59
CA PHE A 65 10.27 -5.74 1.16
C PHE A 65 10.27 -5.46 2.67
N GLN A 66 9.56 -6.28 3.43
CA GLN A 66 9.77 -6.33 4.86
C GLN A 66 10.98 -7.25 5.07
N PRO A 67 12.13 -6.75 5.57
CA PRO A 67 13.24 -7.64 5.88
C PRO A 67 12.74 -8.73 6.84
N PRO A 68 13.19 -9.99 6.66
CA PRO A 68 12.84 -11.09 7.55
C PRO A 68 13.08 -10.69 9.02
N THR A 69 12.23 -11.19 9.92
CA THR A 69 12.31 -10.88 11.36
C THR A 69 13.68 -11.18 11.96
N GLU A 70 14.46 -12.05 11.30
CA GLU A 70 15.84 -12.42 11.60
C GLU A 70 16.83 -11.24 11.56
N TYR A 71 16.48 -10.12 10.93
CA TYR A 71 17.28 -8.88 10.95
C TYR A 71 16.94 -7.93 12.10
N TYR A 72 16.02 -8.31 13.01
CA TYR A 72 15.80 -7.62 14.29
C TYR A 72 16.54 -8.31 15.44
N LEU A 73 17.74 -8.83 15.18
CA LEU A 73 18.70 -9.09 16.25
C LEU A 73 19.68 -7.91 16.31
N MET A 74 19.65 -7.22 17.45
CA MET A 74 20.76 -6.59 18.20
C MET A 74 20.31 -5.27 18.84
N ASP A 75 19.34 -5.35 19.75
CA ASP A 75 19.24 -4.44 20.91
C ASP A 75 18.63 -5.23 22.08
N GLU A 76 19.28 -6.37 22.39
CA GLU A 76 19.30 -6.88 23.76
C GLU A 76 20.71 -6.59 24.29
N ILE A 77 20.84 -5.50 25.06
CA ILE A 77 21.30 -5.43 26.47
C ILE A 77 21.36 -3.95 26.87
#